data_AF-A0A979FQU2-F1
#
_entry.id   AF-A0A979FQU2-F1
#
_cell.length_a   1.000
_cell.length_b   1.000
_cell.length_c   1.000
_cell.angle_alpha   90.00
_cell.angle_beta   90.00
_cell.angle_gamma   90.00
#
_symmetry.space_group_name_H-M   'P 1'
#
loop_
_entity.id
_entity.type
_entity.pdbx_description
1 polymer ?
#
loop_
_entity_poly.entity_id
_entity_poly.type
_entity_poly.pdbx_seq_one_letter_code
_entity_poly.pdbx_strand_id
1 'polypeptide(L)'
;MMYNKTHQMLMTPWSQLQYIALMPGGAPANLNVAANVYAYIGSAPPYRRLSRLVWRQGVCHLLEEVLSPAAVGLLHQLGPHYTGSLQAPQLPGCEAGAALVLEEKVVLGLNAAALSHFTLSKIRKFYSKVDSKAIAKQLGMSSHENATPIRVVHNSAGHLTGPARTM
;
A
#
# COMPACT_ATOMS: atom_id res chain seq x y z
N MET A 1 -23.17 38.75 28.73
CA MET A 1 -23.33 37.31 28.40
C MET A 1 -23.55 37.24 26.90
N MET A 2 -22.53 37.18 26.03
CA MET A 2 -21.64 36.04 25.73
C MET A 2 -22.45 34.74 25.61
N TYR A 3 -22.50 34.03 24.48
CA TYR A 3 -21.36 33.65 23.63
C TYR A 3 -21.81 33.29 22.19
N ASN A 4 -21.13 33.88 21.20
CA ASN A 4 -21.14 33.48 19.79
C ASN A 4 -20.44 32.11 19.66
N LYS A 5 -21.13 31.06 19.19
CA LYS A 5 -20.48 29.79 18.81
C LYS A 5 -20.06 29.86 17.35
N THR A 6 -18.86 30.38 17.13
CA THR A 6 -18.03 30.10 15.98
C THR A 6 -17.91 28.58 15.80
N HIS A 7 -18.30 28.07 14.62
CA HIS A 7 -17.92 26.75 14.16
C HIS A 7 -16.39 26.71 13.97
N GLN A 8 -15.67 26.53 15.07
CA GLN A 8 -14.30 26.06 15.02
C GLN A 8 -14.34 24.60 14.59
N MET A 9 -14.11 24.40 13.29
CA MET A 9 -13.51 23.17 12.79
C MET A 9 -12.16 23.05 13.49
N LEU A 10 -12.16 22.39 14.66
CA LEU A 10 -10.95 21.98 15.35
C LEU A 10 -10.23 21.03 14.40
N MET A 11 -9.35 21.58 13.57
CA MET A 11 -8.19 20.85 13.07
C MET A 11 -7.46 20.38 14.32
N THR A 12 -7.71 19.13 14.70
CA THR A 12 -6.89 18.46 15.71
C THR A 12 -5.45 18.56 15.24
N PRO A 13 -4.53 19.09 16.07
CA PRO A 13 -3.12 19.22 15.71
C PRO A 13 -2.60 17.82 15.40
N TRP A 14 -2.01 17.66 14.21
CA TRP A 14 -1.27 16.49 13.73
C TRP A 14 -1.39 15.28 14.65
N SER A 15 -2.55 14.60 14.63
CA SER A 15 -2.69 13.34 15.33
C SER A 15 -1.65 12.42 14.72
N GLN A 16 -0.59 12.15 15.48
CA GLN A 16 0.46 11.22 15.12
C GLN A 16 -0.22 10.00 14.49
N LEU A 17 0.04 9.76 13.20
CA LEU A 17 -0.48 8.59 12.49
C LEU A 17 0.14 7.37 13.19
N GLN A 18 -0.53 6.84 14.22
CA GLN A 18 -0.16 5.62 14.95
C GLN A 18 -0.40 4.37 14.07
N TYR A 19 0.05 4.40 12.82
CA TYR A 19 -0.11 3.31 11.86
C TYR A 19 1.03 2.29 11.93
N ILE A 20 2.13 2.68 12.57
CA ILE A 20 3.28 1.82 12.80
C ILE A 20 3.23 1.40 14.26
N ALA A 21 2.73 0.19 14.52
CA ALA A 21 3.03 -0.45 15.79
C ALA A 21 4.55 -0.68 15.79
N LEU A 22 5.28 0.11 16.60
CA LEU A 22 6.74 -0.01 16.77
C LEU A 22 7.17 -1.42 17.19
N MET A 23 6.22 -2.20 17.72
CA MET A 23 6.35 -3.61 18.05
C MET A 23 5.06 -4.31 17.62
N PRO A 24 4.98 -4.92 16.43
CA PRO A 24 3.89 -5.83 16.11
C PRO A 24 4.06 -7.08 17.00
N GLY A 25 3.56 -7.02 18.24
CA GLY A 25 3.67 -8.14 19.19
C GLY A 25 3.68 -7.76 20.68
N GLY A 26 4.19 -6.58 21.07
CA GLY A 26 4.27 -6.13 22.48
C GLY A 26 5.16 -7.00 23.40
N ALA A 27 6.20 -6.40 24.01
CA ALA A 27 7.20 -7.09 24.86
C ALA A 27 7.98 -8.21 24.11
N PRO A 28 9.00 -8.89 24.69
CA PRO A 28 9.87 -9.78 23.92
C PRO A 28 9.05 -10.95 23.41
N ALA A 29 8.58 -10.82 22.17
CA ALA A 29 7.84 -11.85 21.49
C ALA A 29 8.77 -13.06 21.37
N ASN A 30 8.30 -14.21 21.83
CA ASN A 30 8.89 -15.48 21.44
C ASN A 30 8.94 -15.51 19.91
N LEU A 31 10.15 -15.35 19.35
CA LEU A 31 10.42 -15.17 17.91
C LEU A 31 9.96 -16.36 17.05
N ASN A 32 9.47 -17.43 17.68
CA ASN A 32 9.03 -18.68 17.06
C ASN A 32 7.54 -18.75 16.70
N VAL A 33 6.74 -17.72 16.98
CA VAL A 33 5.35 -17.69 16.49
C VAL A 33 5.31 -16.80 15.25
N ALA A 34 5.12 -17.42 14.08
CA ALA A 34 4.83 -16.71 12.84
C ALA A 34 3.53 -15.92 13.02
N ALA A 35 3.65 -14.64 13.37
CA ALA A 35 2.53 -13.72 13.49
C ALA A 35 2.30 -13.09 12.12
N ASN A 36 1.08 -13.20 11.58
CA ASN A 36 0.69 -12.48 10.38
C ASN A 36 0.70 -10.97 10.68
N VAL A 37 1.66 -10.23 10.10
CA VAL A 37 1.74 -8.78 10.20
C VAL A 37 0.91 -8.16 9.08
N TYR A 38 0.08 -7.19 9.42
CA TYR A 38 -0.69 -6.41 8.46
C TYR A 38 -0.78 -4.96 8.92
N ALA A 39 -0.95 -4.05 7.97
CA ALA A 39 -1.15 -2.64 8.22
C ALA A 39 -2.35 -2.14 7.40
N TYR A 40 -3.03 -1.12 7.90
CA TYR A 40 -4.04 -0.40 7.14
C TYR A 40 -3.39 0.81 6.48
N ILE A 41 -3.66 1.02 5.20
CA ILE A 41 -3.35 2.29 4.53
C ILE A 41 -4.69 3.03 4.39
N GLY A 42 -4.77 4.24 4.96
CA GLY A 42 -6.01 5.02 5.03
C GLY A 42 -6.91 4.63 6.22
N SER A 43 -8.22 4.81 6.11
CA SER A 43 -9.14 4.61 7.24
C SER A 43 -9.41 3.13 7.55
N ALA A 44 -9.05 2.69 8.76
CA ALA A 44 -9.34 1.34 9.25
C ALA A 44 -10.87 1.05 9.26
N PRO A 45 -11.31 -0.22 9.13
CA PRO A 45 -12.71 -0.58 9.00
C PRO A 45 -13.67 0.05 10.04
N PRO A 46 -13.34 0.11 11.34
CA PRO A 46 -14.22 0.73 12.36
C PRO A 46 -14.46 2.23 12.16
N TYR A 47 -13.55 2.91 11.46
CA TYR A 47 -13.58 4.36 11.26
C TYR A 47 -14.01 4.76 9.85
N ARG A 48 -14.44 3.80 9.02
CA ARG A 48 -14.88 4.10 7.65
C ARG A 48 -16.13 4.95 7.68
N ARG A 49 -16.07 6.11 7.02
CA ARG A 49 -17.21 6.98 6.74
C ARG A 49 -17.34 7.15 5.23
N LEU A 50 -18.59 7.25 4.75
CA LEU A 50 -18.85 7.57 3.35
C LEU A 50 -18.24 8.94 3.04
N SER A 51 -17.37 8.98 2.04
CA SER A 51 -16.73 10.20 1.54
C SER A 51 -16.99 10.31 0.05
N ARG A 52 -17.17 11.54 -0.43
CA ARG A 52 -17.22 11.82 -1.88
C ARG A 52 -15.82 11.80 -2.50
N LEU A 53 -14.77 11.78 -1.69
CA LEU A 53 -13.39 11.63 -2.16
C LEU A 53 -13.15 10.19 -2.60
N VAL A 54 -12.79 10.02 -3.87
CA VAL A 54 -12.41 8.73 -4.43
C VAL A 54 -10.90 8.61 -4.34
N TRP A 55 -10.40 7.71 -3.52
CA TRP A 55 -8.98 7.39 -3.49
C TRP A 55 -8.63 6.43 -4.64
N ARG A 56 -7.57 6.76 -5.38
CA ARG A 56 -7.02 5.91 -6.45
C ARG A 56 -5.61 5.50 -6.04
N GLN A 57 -5.35 4.19 -6.00
CA GLN A 57 -3.98 3.67 -5.83
C GLN A 57 -3.21 3.91 -7.14
N GLY A 58 -2.21 4.79 -7.10
CA GLY A 58 -1.21 4.90 -8.17
C GLY A 58 -0.13 3.83 -8.05
N VAL A 59 0.89 3.90 -8.91
CA VAL A 59 2.09 3.06 -8.73
C VAL A 59 2.80 3.46 -7.43
N CYS A 60 3.17 2.48 -6.61
CA CYS A 60 3.80 2.71 -5.31
C CYS A 60 4.94 1.72 -5.10
N HIS A 61 6.12 2.23 -4.74
CA HIS A 61 7.31 1.42 -4.49
C HIS A 61 7.81 1.62 -3.06
N LEU A 62 8.14 0.53 -2.37
CA LEU A 62 8.92 0.54 -1.13
C LEU A 62 10.36 0.18 -1.47
N LEU A 63 11.28 1.06 -1.13
CA LEU A 63 12.69 0.94 -1.44
C LEU A 63 13.50 0.74 -0.15
N GLU A 64 14.50 -0.12 -0.20
CA GLU A 64 15.50 -0.27 0.87
C GLU A 64 16.48 0.91 0.94
N GLU A 65 16.67 1.60 -0.19
CA GLU A 65 17.64 2.67 -0.35
C GLU A 65 17.00 4.06 -0.26
N VAL A 66 17.75 5.01 0.28
CA VAL A 66 17.38 6.42 0.29
C VAL A 66 17.64 7.03 -1.09
N LEU A 67 16.59 7.54 -1.72
CA LEU A 67 16.72 8.23 -2.99
C LEU A 67 17.50 9.54 -2.86
N SER A 68 18.34 9.83 -3.86
CA SER A 68 19.03 11.12 -3.93
C SER A 68 18.03 12.28 -4.13
N PRO A 69 18.36 13.51 -3.70
CA PRO A 69 17.50 14.67 -3.94
C PRO A 69 17.13 14.88 -5.42
N ALA A 70 18.07 14.55 -6.32
CA ALA A 70 17.84 14.62 -7.77
C ALA A 70 16.81 13.57 -8.23
N ALA A 71 16.91 12.32 -7.75
CA ALA A 71 15.94 11.27 -8.06
C ALA A 71 14.53 11.61 -7.53
N VAL A 72 14.43 12.17 -6.32
CA VAL A 72 13.16 12.66 -5.77
C VAL A 72 12.58 13.78 -6.63
N GLY A 73 13.41 14.74 -7.05
CA GLY A 73 13.01 15.81 -7.96
C GLY A 73 12.48 15.28 -9.30
N LEU A 74 13.14 14.28 -9.89
CA LEU A 74 12.70 13.67 -11.14
C LEU A 74 11.37 12.91 -10.97
N LEU A 75 11.22 12.10 -9.91
CA LEU A 75 9.97 11.41 -9.60
C LEU A 75 8.80 12.39 -9.43
N HIS A 76 9.06 13.52 -8.77
CA HIS A 76 8.06 14.58 -8.63
C HIS A 76 7.63 15.15 -10.00
N GLN A 77 8.58 15.35 -10.93
CA GLN A 77 8.29 15.85 -12.28
C GLN A 77 7.55 14.82 -13.15
N LEU A 78 7.88 13.53 -13.04
CA LEU A 78 7.15 12.44 -13.70
C LEU A 78 5.69 12.37 -13.24
N GLY A 79 5.45 12.76 -11.98
CA GLY A 79 4.13 12.92 -11.41
C GLY A 79 3.46 11.59 -11.01
N PRO A 80 2.31 11.68 -10.34
CA PRO A 80 1.64 10.51 -9.72
C PRO A 80 1.02 9.53 -10.72
N HIS A 81 0.96 9.90 -12.00
CA HIS A 81 0.44 9.06 -13.09
C HIS A 81 1.54 8.34 -13.86
N TYR A 82 2.80 8.46 -13.43
CA TYR A 82 3.89 7.76 -14.06
C TYR A 82 3.74 6.24 -13.87
N THR A 83 3.63 5.51 -14.97
CA THR A 83 3.52 4.05 -15.01
C THR A 83 4.70 3.38 -15.70
N GLY A 84 5.76 4.13 -15.98
CA GLY A 84 6.98 3.61 -16.61
C GLY A 84 7.93 2.98 -15.59
N SER A 85 9.02 2.38 -16.09
CA SER A 85 10.06 1.79 -15.25
C SER A 85 10.90 2.87 -14.56
N LEU A 86 11.36 2.60 -13.34
CA LEU A 86 12.35 3.43 -12.66
C LEU A 86 13.80 3.17 -13.13
N GLN A 87 14.00 2.20 -14.02
CA GLN A 87 15.30 1.90 -14.62
C GLN A 87 15.66 2.83 -15.78
N ALA A 88 14.65 3.43 -16.41
CA ALA A 88 14.81 4.34 -17.54
C ALA A 88 13.70 5.41 -17.50
N PRO A 89 13.64 6.26 -16.44
CA PRO A 89 12.64 7.30 -16.33
C PRO A 89 12.73 8.29 -17.50
N GLN A 90 11.60 8.61 -18.11
CA GLN A 90 11.57 9.54 -19.24
C GLN A 90 10.54 10.65 -19.00
N LEU A 91 11.01 11.90 -19.03
CA LEU A 91 10.14 13.06 -19.10
C LEU A 91 9.68 13.28 -20.54
N PRO A 92 8.46 13.79 -20.77
CA PRO A 92 7.98 14.09 -22.12
C PRO A 92 8.95 15.02 -22.87
N GLY A 93 9.48 14.55 -24.01
CA GLY A 93 10.41 15.32 -24.85
C GLY A 93 11.89 15.27 -24.44
N CYS A 94 12.25 14.45 -23.44
CA CYS A 94 13.65 14.19 -23.06
C CYS A 94 14.05 12.75 -23.40
N GLU A 95 15.35 12.50 -23.53
CA GLU A 95 15.90 11.14 -23.60
C GLU A 95 15.66 10.38 -22.28
N ALA A 96 15.66 9.05 -22.34
CA ALA A 96 15.55 8.21 -21.16
C ALA A 96 16.72 8.45 -20.21
N GLY A 97 16.41 8.70 -18.93
CA GLY A 97 17.39 8.89 -17.88
C GLY A 97 18.02 7.57 -17.42
N ALA A 98 19.04 7.68 -16.57
CA ALA A 98 19.63 6.54 -15.89
C ALA A 98 18.68 5.95 -14.83
N ALA A 99 18.96 4.72 -14.39
CA ALA A 99 18.22 4.05 -13.34
C ALA A 99 18.22 4.88 -12.03
N LEU A 100 17.04 5.10 -11.47
CA LEU A 100 16.87 5.86 -10.22
C LEU A 100 17.05 5.01 -8.97
N VAL A 101 16.82 3.71 -9.11
CA VAL A 101 16.95 2.75 -8.04
C VAL A 101 17.43 1.44 -8.63
N LEU A 102 18.30 0.74 -7.90
CA LEU A 102 18.71 -0.59 -8.28
C LEU A 102 17.54 -1.57 -8.11
N GLU A 103 17.35 -2.47 -9.07
CA GLU A 103 16.21 -3.39 -9.12
C GLU A 103 16.08 -4.26 -7.86
N GLU A 104 17.20 -4.67 -7.27
CA GLU A 104 17.25 -5.48 -6.06
C GLU A 104 16.85 -4.72 -4.80
N LYS A 105 16.89 -3.38 -4.83
CA LYS A 105 16.53 -2.51 -3.71
C LYS A 105 15.03 -2.22 -3.63
N VAL A 106 14.25 -2.70 -4.59
CA VAL A 106 12.78 -2.61 -4.55
C VAL A 106 12.21 -3.79 -3.76
N VAL A 107 11.64 -3.50 -2.59
CA VAL A 107 11.05 -4.51 -1.68
C VAL A 107 9.60 -4.81 -2.05
N LEU A 108 8.84 -3.75 -2.36
CA LEU A 108 7.42 -3.81 -2.70
C LEU A 108 7.19 -2.93 -3.92
N GLY A 109 6.53 -3.47 -4.93
CA GLY A 109 5.98 -2.70 -6.05
C GLY A 109 4.49 -2.97 -6.13
N LEU A 110 3.67 -1.94 -5.98
CA LEU A 110 2.22 -2.00 -6.14
C LEU A 110 1.82 -1.24 -7.39
N ASN A 111 1.33 -1.95 -8.39
CA ASN A 111 0.79 -1.36 -9.60
C ASN A 111 -0.70 -1.72 -9.72
N ALA A 112 -1.54 -0.72 -9.95
CA ALA A 112 -2.99 -0.91 -10.16
C ALA A 112 -3.30 -1.79 -11.40
N ALA A 113 -2.38 -1.89 -12.36
CA ALA A 113 -2.48 -2.81 -13.49
C ALA A 113 -2.34 -4.28 -13.08
N ALA A 114 -1.62 -4.57 -11.98
CA ALA A 114 -1.43 -5.91 -11.44
C ALA A 114 -2.55 -6.30 -10.45
N LEU A 115 -3.80 -5.98 -10.80
CA LEU A 115 -4.99 -6.24 -9.98
C LEU A 115 -5.64 -7.57 -10.37
N SER A 116 -6.09 -8.31 -9.37
CA SER A 116 -6.93 -9.50 -9.56
C SER A 116 -8.16 -9.48 -8.67
N HIS A 117 -9.22 -10.13 -9.13
CA HIS A 117 -10.48 -10.26 -8.40
C HIS A 117 -10.63 -11.69 -7.87
N PHE A 118 -10.64 -11.80 -6.55
CA PHE A 118 -10.79 -13.04 -5.82
C PHE A 118 -12.07 -13.06 -4.99
N THR A 119 -12.39 -14.22 -4.45
CA THR A 119 -13.34 -14.39 -3.33
C THR A 119 -12.59 -15.12 -2.22
N LEU A 120 -13.16 -15.20 -1.00
CA LEU A 120 -12.52 -15.95 0.09
C LEU A 120 -12.27 -17.43 -0.28
N SER A 121 -13.14 -18.04 -1.08
CA SER A 121 -12.96 -19.42 -1.56
C SER A 121 -11.79 -19.54 -2.55
N LYS A 122 -11.64 -18.59 -3.47
CA LYS A 122 -10.49 -18.56 -4.40
C LYS A 122 -9.19 -18.32 -3.63
N ILE A 123 -9.18 -17.40 -2.65
CA ILE A 123 -7.99 -17.15 -1.81
C ILE A 123 -7.59 -18.42 -1.06
N ARG A 124 -8.57 -19.13 -0.49
CA ARG A 124 -8.34 -20.42 0.19
C ARG A 124 -7.70 -21.46 -0.71
N LYS A 125 -8.10 -21.49 -1.99
CA LYS A 125 -7.62 -22.45 -2.99
C LYS A 125 -6.23 -22.10 -3.52
N PHE A 126 -5.96 -20.83 -3.82
CA PHE A 126 -4.72 -20.40 -4.49
C PHE A 126 -3.61 -19.97 -3.55
N TYR A 127 -3.92 -19.55 -2.31
CA TYR A 127 -2.93 -19.16 -1.30
C TYR A 127 -2.94 -20.17 -0.15
N SER A 128 -3.75 -19.95 0.89
CA SER A 128 -3.88 -20.89 2.00
C SER A 128 -5.20 -20.73 2.75
N LYS A 129 -5.58 -21.79 3.50
CA LYS A 129 -6.73 -21.75 4.43
C LYS A 129 -6.49 -20.77 5.59
N VAL A 130 -5.25 -20.61 6.04
CA VAL A 130 -4.88 -19.70 7.13
C VAL A 130 -5.07 -18.26 6.68
N ASP A 131 -4.58 -17.90 5.49
CA ASP A 131 -4.70 -16.55 4.93
C ASP A 131 -6.15 -16.19 4.64
N SER A 132 -6.91 -17.10 4.04
CA SER A 132 -8.35 -16.92 3.80
C SER A 132 -9.10 -16.58 5.10
N LYS A 133 -8.80 -17.28 6.20
CA LYS A 133 -9.44 -17.02 7.51
C LYS A 133 -8.97 -15.69 8.11
N ALA A 134 -7.68 -15.36 8.00
CA ALA A 134 -7.13 -14.10 8.47
C ALA A 134 -7.77 -12.91 7.73
N ILE A 135 -7.84 -12.97 6.40
CA ILE A 135 -8.45 -11.93 5.56
C ILE A 135 -9.95 -11.79 5.85
N ALA A 136 -10.68 -12.92 5.97
CA ALA A 136 -12.10 -12.88 6.33
C ALA A 136 -12.34 -12.11 7.65
N LYS A 137 -11.51 -12.37 8.67
CA LYS A 137 -11.57 -11.64 9.94
C LYS A 137 -11.31 -10.14 9.77
N GLN A 138 -10.32 -9.75 8.98
CA GLN A 138 -10.01 -8.33 8.74
C GLN A 138 -11.11 -7.60 7.96
N LEU A 139 -11.79 -8.31 7.06
CA LEU A 139 -12.88 -7.76 6.26
C LEU A 139 -14.25 -7.83 6.95
N GLY A 140 -14.35 -8.44 8.14
CA GLY A 140 -15.62 -8.65 8.83
C GLY A 140 -16.55 -9.63 8.12
N MET A 141 -15.98 -10.54 7.33
CA MET A 141 -16.70 -11.51 6.50
C MET A 141 -16.77 -12.87 7.21
N SER A 142 -17.85 -13.62 6.93
CA SER A 142 -17.93 -15.02 7.34
C SER A 142 -16.89 -15.85 6.58
N SER A 143 -16.28 -16.83 7.26
CA SER A 143 -15.28 -17.73 6.65
C SER A 143 -15.83 -18.59 5.51
N HIS A 144 -17.16 -18.75 5.43
CA HIS A 144 -17.85 -19.51 4.38
C HIS A 144 -18.44 -18.64 3.27
N GLU A 145 -18.30 -17.32 3.37
CA GLU A 145 -18.82 -16.39 2.38
C GLU A 145 -18.02 -16.45 1.07
N ASN A 146 -18.70 -16.36 -0.07
CA ASN A 146 -18.09 -16.51 -1.40
C ASN A 146 -18.64 -15.54 -2.46
N ALA A 147 -19.45 -14.56 -2.06
CA ALA A 147 -20.10 -13.66 -3.01
C ALA A 147 -19.33 -12.35 -3.19
N THR A 148 -18.71 -11.84 -2.13
CA THR A 148 -18.07 -10.53 -2.16
C THR A 148 -16.75 -10.59 -2.93
N PRO A 149 -16.58 -9.75 -3.98
CA PRO A 149 -15.32 -9.65 -4.70
C PRO A 149 -14.27 -8.93 -3.83
N ILE A 150 -13.14 -9.60 -3.61
CA ILE A 150 -11.94 -9.07 -2.97
C ILE A 150 -10.95 -8.69 -4.07
N ARG A 151 -10.56 -7.42 -4.09
CA ARG A 151 -9.51 -6.90 -4.98
C ARG A 151 -8.14 -7.15 -4.35
N VAL A 152 -7.27 -7.83 -5.08
CA VAL A 152 -5.91 -8.17 -4.65
C VAL A 152 -4.94 -7.51 -5.62
N VAL A 153 -4.04 -6.68 -5.10
CA VAL A 153 -2.92 -6.10 -5.87
C VAL A 153 -1.69 -6.93 -5.56
N HIS A 154 -1.01 -7.40 -6.60
CA HIS A 154 0.17 -8.25 -6.45
C HIS A 154 1.44 -7.42 -6.28
N ASN A 155 2.38 -7.92 -5.48
CA ASN A 155 3.69 -7.30 -5.34
C ASN A 155 4.53 -7.55 -6.60
N SER A 156 4.68 -6.56 -7.48
CA SER A 156 5.47 -6.69 -8.70
C SER A 156 6.93 -7.02 -8.40
N ALA A 157 7.52 -6.47 -7.33
CA ALA A 157 8.89 -6.77 -6.93
C ALA A 157 9.12 -8.24 -6.49
N GLY A 158 8.07 -8.93 -6.04
CA GLY A 158 8.12 -10.34 -5.69
C GLY A 158 7.78 -11.29 -6.84
N HIS A 159 7.12 -10.81 -7.90
CA HIS A 159 6.65 -11.61 -9.02
C HIS A 159 7.45 -11.41 -10.31
N LEU A 160 8.05 -10.22 -10.51
CA LEU A 160 8.84 -9.88 -11.67
C LEU A 160 10.33 -9.93 -11.32
N THR A 161 11.17 -10.14 -12.33
CA THR A 161 12.63 -10.24 -12.18
C THR A 161 13.34 -9.12 -12.92
N GLY A 162 14.55 -8.80 -12.48
CA GLY A 162 15.38 -7.81 -13.15
C GLY A 162 14.76 -6.40 -13.16
N PRO A 163 14.94 -5.65 -14.26
CA PRO A 163 14.47 -4.27 -14.39
C PRO A 163 12.96 -4.12 -14.18
N ALA A 164 12.21 -5.18 -14.50
CA ALA A 164 10.77 -5.23 -14.39
C ALA A 164 10.26 -5.18 -12.93
N ARG A 165 11.12 -5.33 -11.92
CA ARG A 165 10.75 -5.13 -10.50
C ARG A 165 10.30 -3.71 -10.17
N THR A 166 10.62 -2.74 -11.06
CA THR A 166 10.23 -1.33 -10.94
C THR A 166 9.00 -0.94 -11.78
N MET A 167 8.32 -1.93 -12.37
CA MET A 167 7.10 -1.76 -13.17
C MET A 167 5.85 -1.86 -12.31
#